data_AF-A0A329UK13-F1
#
_entry.id   AF-A0A329UK13-F1
#
_cell.length_a   1.000
_cell.length_b   1.000
_cell.length_c   1.000
_cell.angle_alpha   90.00
_cell.angle_beta   90.00
_cell.angle_gamma   90.00
#
_symmetry.space_group_name_H-M   'P 1'
#
loop_
_entity.id
_entity.type
_entity.pdbx_description
1 polymer ?
#
loop_
_entity_poly.entity_id
_entity_poly.type
_entity_poly.pdbx_seq_one_letter_code
_entity_poly.pdbx_strand_id
1 'polypeptide(L)'
;MPQIRPITDLRNTTEISDLCHARREPVFITKNGYGDLVVMSIETYEAMTETAAVDAAISQAEAEYAQTGQLYDAHEALSSLRRKHFGTVQR
;
A
#
# COMPACT_ATOMS: atom_id res chain seq x y z
N MET A 1 18.92 -0.39 4.18
CA MET A 1 19.03 -0.97 5.54
C MET A 1 18.07 -0.20 6.43
N PRO A 2 17.16 -0.86 7.17
CA PRO A 2 16.13 -0.15 7.94
C PRO A 2 16.76 0.79 8.95
N GLN A 3 16.24 2.02 9.03
CA GLN A 3 16.70 2.99 10.01
C GLN A 3 16.13 2.60 11.38
N ILE A 4 17.02 2.50 12.38
CA ILE A 4 16.65 2.17 13.75
C ILE A 4 17.08 3.32 14.64
N ARG A 5 16.15 3.93 15.37
CA ARG A 5 16.39 5.07 16.27
C ARG A 5 15.86 4.78 17.67
N PRO A 6 16.43 5.35 18.74
CA PRO A 6 15.85 5.24 20.08
C PRO A 6 14.60 6.13 20.19
N ILE A 7 13.65 5.76 21.05
CA ILE A 7 12.41 6.52 21.29
C ILE A 7 12.67 7.96 21.74
N THR A 8 13.85 8.22 22.30
CA THR A 8 14.30 9.57 22.67
C THR A 8 14.42 10.53 21.50
N ASP A 9 14.65 10.03 20.28
CA ASP A 9 14.77 10.84 19.05
C ASP A 9 13.40 11.41 18.65
N LEU A 10 12.29 10.80 19.07
CA LEU A 10 10.94 11.34 18.83
C LEU A 10 10.69 12.69 19.51
N ARG A 11 11.57 13.12 20.43
CA ARG A 11 11.53 14.46 21.02
C ARG A 11 11.86 15.55 20.00
N ASN A 12 12.66 15.24 18.97
CA ASN A 12 12.94 16.14 17.85
C ASN A 12 12.01 15.82 16.68
N THR A 13 10.78 16.33 16.76
CA THR A 13 9.72 16.02 15.78
C THR A 13 10.05 16.51 14.37
N THR A 14 10.79 17.62 14.23
CA THR A 14 11.21 18.14 12.93
C THR A 14 12.18 17.19 12.24
N GLU A 15 13.23 16.74 12.93
CA GLU A 15 14.22 15.82 12.35
C GLU A 15 13.58 14.48 11.95
N ILE A 16 12.72 13.92 12.80
CA ILE A 16 12.02 12.67 12.49
C ILE A 16 11.04 12.83 11.33
N SER A 17 10.31 13.94 11.28
CA SER A 17 9.44 14.25 10.14
C SER A 17 10.25 14.33 8.86
N ASP A 18 11.33 15.11 8.83
CA ASP A 18 12.17 15.27 7.64
C ASP A 18 12.78 13.94 7.19
N LEU A 19 13.24 13.12 8.14
CA LEU A 19 13.77 11.78 7.87
C LEU A 19 12.73 10.89 7.17
N CYS A 20 11.49 10.89 7.67
CA CYS A 20 10.40 10.09 7.12
C CYS A 20 10.06 10.50 5.68
N HIS A 21 9.97 11.81 5.40
CA HIS A 21 9.64 12.31 4.07
C HIS A 21 10.79 12.15 3.07
N ALA A 22 12.05 12.35 3.50
CA ALA A 22 13.22 12.28 2.63
C ALA A 22 13.51 10.86 2.16
N ARG A 23 13.32 9.86 3.04
CA ARG A 23 13.62 8.46 2.74
C ARG A 23 12.46 7.73 2.09
N ARG A 24 11.22 8.14 2.38
CA ARG A 24 9.99 7.42 1.99
C ARG A 24 10.02 5.94 2.41
N GLU A 25 10.64 5.66 3.55
CA GLU A 25 10.82 4.33 4.12
C GLU A 25 10.46 4.36 5.61
N PRO A 26 9.97 3.24 6.19
CA PRO A 26 9.73 3.12 7.62
C PRO A 26 10.99 3.31 8.49
N VAL A 27 10.85 4.08 9.57
CA VAL A 27 11.85 4.21 10.63
C VAL A 27 11.41 3.39 11.84
N PHE A 28 12.23 2.43 12.24
CA PHE A 28 11.98 1.59 13.41
C PHE A 28 12.47 2.30 14.66
N ILE A 29 11.63 2.33 15.69
CA ILE A 29 11.92 2.96 16.96
C ILE A 29 12.12 1.90 18.02
N THR A 30 13.18 2.06 18.81
CA THR A 30 13.54 1.17 19.91
C THR A 30 13.34 1.83 21.26
N LYS A 31 12.93 1.04 22.24
CA LYS A 31 12.81 1.43 23.64
C LYS A 31 13.53 0.39 24.50
N ASN A 32 14.52 0.83 25.28
CA ASN A 32 15.35 -0.05 26.11
C ASN A 32 16.00 -1.22 25.33
N GLY A 33 16.38 -0.99 24.08
CA GLY A 33 17.02 -2.00 23.22
C GLY A 33 16.07 -2.92 22.45
N TYR A 34 14.75 -2.78 22.64
CA TYR A 34 13.73 -3.58 21.96
C TYR A 34 12.97 -2.73 20.94
N GLY A 35 12.56 -3.33 19.82
CA GLY A 35 11.66 -2.67 18.87
C GLY A 35 10.30 -2.36 19.52
N ASP A 36 9.79 -1.15 19.32
CA ASP A 36 8.61 -0.62 20.01
C ASP A 36 7.60 -0.01 19.03
N LEU A 37 8.05 0.88 18.14
CA LEU A 37 7.20 1.58 17.18
C LEU A 37 7.82 1.61 15.79
N VAL A 38 7.00 1.93 14.78
CA VAL A 38 7.44 2.29 13.44
C VAL A 38 6.84 3.64 13.09
N VAL A 39 7.66 4.55 12.58
CA VAL A 39 7.24 5.90 12.17
C VAL A 39 7.58 6.09 10.70
N MET A 40 6.65 6.66 9.93
CA MET A 40 6.80 6.95 8.50
C MET A 40 5.92 8.14 8.13
N SER A 41 6.11 8.71 6.93
CA SER A 41 5.18 9.73 6.45
C SER A 41 3.85 9.09 6.05
N ILE A 42 2.80 9.90 5.96
CA ILE A 42 1.46 9.44 5.56
C ILE A 42 1.52 8.82 4.16
N GLU A 43 2.23 9.46 3.23
CA GLU A 43 2.35 8.99 1.85
C GLU A 43 3.02 7.62 1.77
N THR A 44 4.05 7.36 2.60
CA THR A 44 4.68 6.04 2.65
C THR A 44 3.73 4.99 3.22
N TYR A 45 2.97 5.33 4.26
CA TYR A 45 1.97 4.42 4.83
C TYR A 45 0.87 4.08 3.83
N GLU A 46 0.34 5.08 3.14
CA GLU A 46 -0.71 4.91 2.12
C GLU A 46 -0.21 4.07 0.95
N ALA A 47 0.97 4.37 0.41
CA ALA A 47 1.56 3.61 -0.69
C ALA A 47 1.79 2.13 -0.33
N MET A 48 2.26 1.85 0.89
CA MET A 48 2.42 0.47 1.38
C MET A 48 1.07 -0.25 1.50
N THR A 49 0.04 0.44 2.02
CA THR A 49 -1.30 -0.12 2.22
C THR A 49 -1.99 -0.37 0.88
N GLU A 50 -1.87 0.56 -0.07
CA GLU A 50 -2.39 0.41 -1.43
C GLU A 50 -1.71 -0.75 -2.16
N THR A 51 -0.37 -0.83 -2.09
CA THR A 51 0.38 -1.94 -2.67
C THR A 51 -0.09 -3.28 -2.11
N ALA A 52 -0.23 -3.40 -0.79
CA ALA A 52 -0.71 -4.63 -0.16
C ALA A 52 -2.14 -4.99 -0.59
N ALA A 53 -3.01 -4.01 -0.78
CA ALA A 53 -4.38 -4.23 -1.26
C ALA A 53 -4.38 -4.72 -2.73
N VAL A 54 -3.54 -4.15 -3.59
CA VAL A 54 -3.37 -4.58 -4.98
C VAL A 54 -2.81 -5.99 -5.04
N ASP A 55 -1.77 -6.29 -4.26
CA ASP A 55 -1.15 -7.62 -4.20
C ASP A 55 -2.16 -8.69 -3.73
N ALA A 56 -3.00 -8.36 -2.75
CA ALA A 56 -4.07 -9.24 -2.30
C ALA A 56 -5.11 -9.51 -3.40
N ALA A 57 -5.52 -8.47 -4.13
CA ALA A 57 -6.46 -8.60 -5.24
C ALA A 57 -5.89 -9.45 -6.38
N ILE A 58 -4.61 -9.26 -6.73
CA ILE A 58 -3.90 -10.08 -7.73
C ILE A 58 -3.82 -11.53 -7.24
N SER A 59 -3.38 -11.76 -6.00
CA SER A 59 -3.27 -13.10 -5.42
C SER A 59 -4.61 -13.85 -5.44
N GLN A 60 -5.72 -13.15 -5.17
CA GLN A 60 -7.05 -13.72 -5.24
C GLN A 60 -7.42 -14.12 -6.69
N ALA A 61 -7.16 -13.25 -7.66
CA ALA A 61 -7.43 -13.53 -9.08
C ALA A 61 -6.60 -14.70 -9.61
N GLU A 62 -5.31 -14.77 -9.23
CA GLU A 62 -4.43 -15.89 -9.58
C GLU A 62 -4.93 -17.22 -8.98
N ALA A 63 -5.38 -17.20 -7.72
CA ALA A 63 -5.94 -18.38 -7.07
C ALA A 63 -7.26 -18.86 -7.71
N GLU A 64 -8.12 -17.93 -8.14
CA GLU A 64 -9.35 -18.24 -8.88
C GLU A 64 -9.02 -18.85 -10.24
N TYR A 65 -8.08 -18.25 -10.98
CA TYR A 65 -7.64 -18.76 -12.28
C TYR A 65 -7.00 -20.14 -12.17
N ALA A 66 -6.16 -20.38 -11.16
CA ALA A 66 -5.55 -21.69 -10.93
C ALA A 66 -6.58 -22.81 -10.69
N GLN A 67 -7.74 -22.48 -10.12
CA GLN A 67 -8.82 -23.44 -9.85
C GLN A 67 -9.77 -23.63 -11.05
N THR A 68 -10.09 -22.55 -11.76
CA THR A 68 -11.16 -22.54 -12.77
C THR A 68 -10.64 -22.56 -14.21
N GLY A 69 -9.43 -22.05 -14.44
CA GLY A 69 -8.87 -21.77 -15.77
C GLY A 69 -9.61 -20.66 -16.52
N GLN A 70 -10.50 -19.91 -15.85
CA GLN A 70 -11.38 -18.94 -16.51
C GLN A 70 -10.69 -17.57 -16.67
N LEU A 71 -10.71 -17.04 -17.89
CA LEU A 71 -10.35 -15.66 -18.21
C LEU A 71 -11.56 -14.95 -18.83
N TYR A 72 -11.56 -13.62 -18.72
CA TYR A 72 -12.59 -12.78 -19.33
C TYR A 72 -11.97 -11.96 -20.46
N ASP A 73 -12.71 -11.77 -21.55
CA ASP A 73 -12.33 -10.84 -22.60
C ASP A 73 -12.35 -9.40 -22.06
N ALA A 74 -11.25 -8.67 -22.27
CA ALA A 74 -11.09 -7.34 -21.71
C ALA A 74 -12.12 -6.34 -22.26
N HIS A 75 -12.47 -6.43 -23.55
CA HIS A 75 -13.42 -5.50 -24.17
C HIS A 75 -14.83 -5.73 -23.63
N GLU A 76 -15.25 -6.99 -23.47
CA GLU A 76 -16.54 -7.36 -22.89
C GLU A 76 -16.62 -6.95 -21.40
N ALA A 77 -15.59 -7.26 -20.62
CA ALA A 77 -15.54 -6.93 -19.19
C ALA A 77 -15.59 -5.41 -18.96
N LEU A 78 -14.75 -4.63 -19.65
CA LEU A 78 -14.73 -3.17 -19.54
C LEU A 78 -16.04 -2.54 -20.04
N SER A 79 -16.61 -3.05 -21.14
CA SER A 79 -17.91 -2.58 -21.63
C SER A 79 -19.03 -2.80 -20.62
N SER A 80 -19.02 -3.95 -19.93
CA SER A 80 -19.99 -4.30 -18.90
C SER A 80 -19.83 -3.42 -17.66
N LEU A 81 -18.59 -3.20 -17.18
CA LEU A 81 -18.29 -2.29 -16.07
C LEU A 81 -18.71 -0.85 -16.37
N ARG A 82 -18.40 -0.34 -17.57
CA ARG A 82 -18.81 1.00 -17.99
C ARG A 82 -20.33 1.15 -17.95
N ARG A 83 -21.07 0.17 -18.48
CA ARG A 83 -22.53 0.17 -18.49
C ARG A 83 -23.10 0.18 -17.06
N LYS A 84 -22.49 -0.56 -16.14
CA LYS A 84 -22.91 -0.65 -14.73
C LYS A 84 -22.72 0.67 -13.98
N HIS A 85 -21.58 1.35 -14.18
CA HIS A 85 -21.21 2.52 -13.36
C HIS A 85 -21.54 3.87 -14.00
N PHE A 86 -21.63 3.95 -15.32
CA PHE A 86 -21.83 5.20 -16.07
C PHE A 86 -23.06 5.17 -17.00
N GLY A 87 -23.81 4.06 -17.02
CA GLY A 87 -24.95 3.86 -17.92
C GLY A 87 -24.54 3.60 -19.37
N THR A 88 -25.54 3.42 -20.23
CA THR A 88 -25.32 3.37 -21.68
C THR A 88 -25.12 4.80 -22.19
N VAL A 89 -23.92 5.12 -22.69
CA VAL A 89 -23.71 6.33 -23.49
C VAL A 89 -24.57 6.19 -24.75
N GLN A 90 -25.77 6.77 -24.72
CA GLN A 90 -26.54 7.02 -25.93
C GLN A 90 -25.74 8.05 -26.73
N ARG A 91 -25.30 7.66 -27.93
CA ARG A 91 -24.81 8.59 -28.94
C ARG A 91 -25.97 9.42 -29.47
#